data_AF-A0A0G0VQY5-F1
#
_entry.id   AF-A0A0G0VQY5-F1
#
_cell.length_a   1.000
_cell.length_b   1.000
_cell.length_c   1.000
_cell.angle_alpha   90.00
_cell.angle_beta   90.00
_cell.angle_gamma   90.00
#
_symmetry.space_group_name_H-M   'P 1'
#
loop_
_entity.id
_entity.type
_entity.pdbx_description
1 polymer ?
#
loop_
_entity_poly.entity_id
_entity_poly.type
_entity_poly.pdbx_seq_one_letter_code
_entity_poly.pdbx_strand_id
1 'polypeptide(L)'
;MRKQKGFTLVELLVVIAIIGILAGALLVAINPQSMIMKSNDAKRLSDIDSLTKAINLALTEQEITLGVTGTCADCTSNTGDRDLDGLGWVKYTIPTGKVGLSRFVAVLPIDPVNDTVNAVAHVYTFGSSATDFEVNVVLQHADNLLKMSTDGGNNANAYESGTSLLILP
;
A
#
# COMPACT_ATOMS: atom_id res chain seq x y z
N MET A 1 65.17 -9.19 -1.53
CA MET A 1 64.01 -9.55 -2.39
C MET A 1 63.04 -10.37 -1.56
N ARG A 2 61.81 -9.91 -1.32
CA ARG A 2 60.77 -10.70 -0.63
C ARG A 2 60.14 -11.66 -1.64
N LYS A 3 60.21 -12.98 -1.40
CA LYS A 3 59.48 -13.98 -2.19
C LYS A 3 57.98 -13.76 -1.98
N GLN A 4 57.26 -13.37 -3.03
CA GLN A 4 55.80 -13.40 -3.00
C GLN A 4 55.37 -14.86 -3.16
N LYS A 5 54.64 -15.38 -2.19
CA LYS A 5 54.03 -16.71 -2.26
C LYS A 5 52.78 -16.60 -3.13
N GLY A 6 52.73 -17.34 -4.23
CA GLY A 6 51.52 -17.47 -5.04
C GLY A 6 50.54 -18.48 -4.44
N PHE A 7 49.26 -18.35 -4.78
CA PHE A 7 48.23 -19.34 -4.46
C PHE A 7 48.45 -20.62 -5.26
N THR A 8 48.14 -21.77 -4.64
CA THR A 8 48.12 -23.07 -5.33
C THR A 8 46.79 -23.27 -6.06
N LEU A 9 46.79 -24.07 -7.12
CA LEU A 9 45.57 -24.41 -7.87
C LEU A 9 44.55 -25.16 -6.99
N VAL A 10 45.03 -25.97 -6.04
CA VAL A 10 44.18 -26.71 -5.11
C VAL A 10 43.46 -25.77 -4.15
N GLU A 11 44.15 -24.75 -3.62
CA GLU A 11 43.53 -23.74 -2.76
C GLU A 11 42.43 -22.97 -3.51
N LEU A 12 42.66 -22.60 -4.77
CA LEU A 12 41.64 -21.91 -5.56
C LEU A 12 40.41 -22.80 -5.81
N LEU A 13 40.61 -24.09 -6.09
CA LEU A 13 39.53 -25.04 -6.32
C LEU A 13 38.67 -25.26 -5.06
N VAL A 14 39.31 -25.38 -3.90
CA VAL A 14 38.58 -25.53 -2.63
C VAL A 14 37.78 -24.27 -2.30
N VAL A 15 38.32 -23.07 -2.58
CA VAL A 15 37.59 -21.82 -2.33
C VAL A 15 36.34 -21.69 -3.19
N ILE A 16 36.42 -21.97 -4.49
CA ILE A 16 35.22 -21.89 -5.35
C ILE A 16 34.16 -22.93 -4.95
N ALA A 17 34.59 -24.11 -4.48
CA ALA A 17 33.67 -25.14 -3.98
C ALA A 17 32.95 -24.67 -2.70
N ILE A 18 33.68 -24.07 -1.76
CA ILE A 18 33.09 -23.51 -0.53
C ILE A 18 32.16 -22.34 -0.85
N ILE A 19 32.54 -21.42 -1.75
CA ILE A 19 31.70 -20.30 -2.17
C ILE A 19 30.40 -20.82 -2.80
N GLY A 20 30.47 -21.86 -3.65
CA GLY A 20 29.28 -22.47 -4.24
C GLY A 20 28.31 -23.04 -3.20
N ILE A 21 28.82 -23.73 -2.18
CA ILE A 21 28.00 -24.28 -1.09
C ILE A 21 27.36 -23.15 -0.27
N LEU A 22 28.15 -22.14 0.12
CA LEU A 22 27.65 -21.01 0.92
C LEU A 22 26.63 -20.17 0.16
N ALA A 23 26.84 -19.93 -1.14
CA ALA A 23 25.88 -19.23 -1.99
C ALA A 23 24.56 -19.99 -2.12
N GLY A 24 24.61 -21.32 -2.28
CA GLY A 24 23.41 -22.17 -2.28
C GLY A 24 22.64 -22.12 -0.96
N ALA A 25 23.35 -22.16 0.18
CA ALA A 25 22.74 -22.09 1.51
C ALA A 25 22.04 -20.75 1.78
N LEU A 26 22.61 -19.64 1.31
CA LEU A 26 22.03 -18.30 1.50
C LEU A 26 20.68 -18.12 0.78
N LEU A 27 20.50 -18.72 -0.40
CA LEU A 27 19.24 -18.63 -1.14
C LEU A 27 18.08 -19.35 -0.43
N VAL A 28 18.38 -20.39 0.37
CA VAL A 28 17.37 -21.08 1.18
C VAL A 28 17.02 -20.29 2.44
N ALA A 29 17.99 -19.53 2.98
CA ALA A 29 17.80 -18.75 4.21
C ALA A 29 17.00 -17.45 4.00
N ILE A 30 17.08 -16.84 2.81
CA ILE A 30 16.35 -15.62 2.49
C ILE A 30 14.99 -16.01 1.90
N ASN A 31 13.90 -15.56 2.52
CA ASN A 31 12.56 -15.61 1.92
C ASN A 31 12.26 -14.27 1.23
N PRO A 32 12.60 -14.10 -0.07
CA PRO A 32 12.42 -12.83 -0.78
C PRO A 32 10.96 -12.40 -0.87
N GLN A 33 10.02 -13.34 -0.90
CA GLN A 33 8.60 -13.02 -0.99
C GLN A 33 8.10 -12.30 0.27
N SER A 34 8.46 -12.80 1.45
CA SER A 34 8.10 -12.13 2.72
C SER A 34 8.64 -10.69 2.78
N MET A 35 9.86 -10.45 2.28
CA MET A 35 10.46 -9.11 2.26
C MET A 35 9.69 -8.15 1.33
N ILE A 36 9.28 -8.62 0.15
CA ILE A 36 8.47 -7.83 -0.80
C ILE A 36 7.11 -7.51 -0.17
N MET A 37 6.44 -8.48 0.46
CA MET A 37 5.16 -8.27 1.14
C MET A 37 5.28 -7.20 2.23
N LYS A 38 6.34 -7.24 3.06
CA LYS A 38 6.61 -6.22 4.08
C LYS A 38 6.83 -4.83 3.47
N SER A 39 7.59 -4.76 2.38
CA SER A 39 7.83 -3.50 1.66
C SER A 39 6.53 -2.91 1.08
N ASN A 40 5.70 -3.76 0.48
CA ASN A 40 4.41 -3.34 -0.07
C ASN A 40 3.47 -2.86 1.02
N ASP A 41 3.41 -3.55 2.17
CA ASP A 41 2.59 -3.14 3.31
C ASP A 41 3.07 -1.81 3.91
N ALA A 42 4.38 -1.59 4.02
CA ALA A 42 4.92 -0.30 4.46
C ALA A 42 4.49 0.83 3.52
N LYS A 43 4.52 0.59 2.20
CA LYS A 43 4.03 1.54 1.20
C LYS A 43 2.53 1.80 1.35
N ARG A 44 1.72 0.75 1.50
CA ARG A 44 0.26 0.89 1.68
C ARG A 44 -0.12 1.70 2.88
N LEU A 45 0.52 1.44 4.02
CA LEU A 45 0.30 2.19 5.25
C LEU A 45 0.68 3.67 5.08
N SER A 46 1.80 3.95 4.41
CA SER A 46 2.23 5.32 4.12
C SER A 46 1.28 6.05 3.16
N ASP A 47 0.81 5.35 2.12
CA ASP A 47 -0.10 5.91 1.11
C ASP A 47 -1.46 6.23 1.74
N ILE A 48 -2.02 5.32 2.56
CA ILE A 48 -3.26 5.56 3.30
C ILE A 48 -3.11 6.69 4.31
N ASP A 49 -2.07 6.70 5.13
CA ASP A 49 -1.86 7.78 6.11
C ASP A 49 -1.79 9.16 5.43
N SER A 50 -1.08 9.24 4.30
CA SER A 50 -0.98 10.47 3.52
C SER A 50 -2.31 10.87 2.89
N LEU A 51 -3.04 9.92 2.31
CA LEU A 51 -4.35 10.17 1.68
C LEU A 51 -5.41 10.58 2.71
N THR A 52 -5.51 9.86 3.83
CA THR A 52 -6.44 10.17 4.92
C THR A 52 -6.17 11.57 5.48
N LYS A 53 -4.91 11.96 5.66
CA LYS A 53 -4.55 13.33 6.08
C LYS A 53 -4.98 14.36 5.04
N ALA A 54 -4.71 14.11 3.76
CA ALA A 54 -5.09 15.03 2.69
C ALA A 54 -6.60 15.24 2.59
N ILE A 55 -7.40 14.17 2.67
CA ILE A 55 -8.87 14.25 2.65
C ILE A 55 -9.36 15.03 3.87
N ASN A 56 -8.86 14.73 5.07
CA ASN A 56 -9.25 15.46 6.28
C ASN A 56 -8.93 16.96 6.21
N LEU A 57 -7.74 17.33 5.71
CA LEU A 57 -7.37 18.72 5.51
C LEU A 57 -8.26 19.40 4.46
N ALA A 58 -8.55 18.71 3.35
CA ALA A 58 -9.43 19.22 2.31
C ALA A 58 -10.86 19.46 2.80
N LEU A 59 -11.39 18.58 3.65
CA LEU A 59 -12.70 18.75 4.29
C LEU A 59 -12.69 19.92 5.29
N THR A 60 -11.65 20.01 6.11
CA THR A 60 -11.48 21.09 7.10
C THR A 60 -11.43 22.46 6.43
N GLU A 61 -10.74 22.56 5.28
CA GLU A 61 -10.62 23.80 4.51
C GLU A 61 -11.74 24.02 3.49
N GLN A 62 -12.75 23.13 3.49
CA GLN A 62 -13.88 23.17 2.57
C GLN A 62 -13.46 23.21 1.09
N GLU A 63 -12.33 22.56 0.76
CA GLU A 63 -11.84 22.39 -0.61
C GLU A 63 -12.60 21.29 -1.34
N ILE A 64 -13.16 20.33 -0.60
CA ILE A 64 -13.99 19.25 -1.14
C ILE A 64 -15.27 19.10 -0.33
N THR A 65 -16.27 18.46 -0.92
CA THR A 65 -17.47 17.98 -0.24
C THR A 65 -17.68 16.52 -0.61
N LEU A 66 -17.89 15.67 0.40
CA LEU A 66 -18.14 14.25 0.17
C LEU A 66 -19.57 14.02 -0.32
N GLY A 67 -19.73 13.00 -1.15
CA GLY A 67 -21.03 12.43 -1.51
C GLY A 67 -21.22 11.06 -0.88
N VAL A 68 -22.43 10.52 -0.97
CA VAL A 68 -22.67 9.12 -0.63
C VAL A 68 -22.19 8.24 -1.78
N THR A 69 -21.35 7.26 -1.48
CA THR A 69 -20.82 6.31 -2.48
C THR A 69 -21.66 5.04 -2.61
N GLY A 70 -22.24 4.56 -1.51
CA GLY A 70 -23.03 3.32 -1.51
C GLY A 70 -22.24 2.14 -2.10
N THR A 71 -22.82 1.41 -3.05
CA THR A 71 -22.07 0.44 -3.86
C THR A 71 -21.42 1.16 -5.04
N CYS A 72 -20.10 1.33 -4.99
CA CYS A 72 -19.34 2.05 -5.99
C CYS A 72 -18.35 1.12 -6.71
N ALA A 73 -18.53 0.92 -8.03
CA ALA A 73 -17.74 -0.02 -8.83
C ALA A 73 -16.35 0.52 -9.20
N ASP A 74 -16.20 1.85 -9.25
CA ASP A 74 -14.99 2.57 -9.63
C ASP A 74 -14.34 3.30 -8.45
N CYS A 75 -14.75 3.01 -7.21
CA CYS A 75 -14.11 3.53 -6.00
C CYS A 75 -12.91 2.69 -5.54
N THR A 76 -12.22 2.04 -6.48
CA THR A 76 -11.00 1.26 -6.19
C THR A 76 -9.83 1.74 -7.02
N SER A 77 -8.61 1.61 -6.51
CA SER A 77 -7.39 1.98 -7.25
C SER A 77 -7.12 1.15 -8.51
N ASN A 78 -7.84 0.04 -8.71
CA ASN A 78 -7.73 -0.81 -9.90
C ASN A 78 -8.72 -0.39 -10.99
N THR A 79 -9.92 0.04 -10.61
CA THR A 79 -11.01 0.31 -11.56
C THR A 79 -11.25 1.79 -11.83
N GLY A 80 -10.98 2.66 -10.85
CA GLY A 80 -11.18 4.10 -10.99
C GLY A 80 -9.91 4.84 -11.37
N ASP A 81 -10.11 5.97 -12.04
CA ASP A 81 -9.01 6.85 -12.44
C ASP A 81 -8.32 7.49 -11.22
N ARG A 82 -7.11 7.99 -11.45
CA ARG A 82 -6.27 8.59 -10.39
C ARG A 82 -6.33 10.12 -10.35
N ASP A 83 -7.25 10.68 -11.13
CA ASP A 83 -7.44 12.12 -11.27
C ASP A 83 -8.00 12.74 -9.99
N LEU A 84 -7.68 14.02 -9.80
CA LEU A 84 -8.04 14.81 -8.62
C LEU A 84 -9.14 15.82 -8.95
N ASP A 85 -10.09 15.40 -9.77
CA ASP A 85 -11.25 16.18 -10.22
C ASP A 85 -12.57 15.80 -9.52
N GLY A 86 -12.50 14.83 -8.61
CA GLY A 86 -13.67 14.27 -7.90
C GLY A 86 -14.32 13.07 -8.59
N LEU A 87 -13.88 12.73 -9.81
CA LEU A 87 -14.36 11.60 -10.60
C LEU A 87 -13.46 10.37 -10.54
N GLY A 88 -12.23 10.50 -10.04
CA GLY A 88 -11.33 9.37 -9.76
C GLY A 88 -11.88 8.38 -8.72
N TRP A 89 -11.05 7.45 -8.27
CA TRP A 89 -11.49 6.41 -7.31
C TRP A 89 -11.80 6.95 -5.91
N VAL A 90 -11.40 8.18 -5.60
CA VAL A 90 -11.86 8.92 -4.41
C VAL A 90 -12.95 9.90 -4.86
N LYS A 91 -14.19 9.66 -4.44
CA LYS A 91 -15.36 10.43 -4.88
C LYS A 91 -15.62 11.65 -4.00
N TYR A 92 -15.67 12.82 -4.63
CA TYR A 92 -16.01 14.08 -3.97
C TYR A 92 -16.47 15.11 -5.01
N THR A 93 -16.99 16.24 -4.55
CA THR A 93 -17.28 17.42 -5.38
C THR A 93 -16.36 18.57 -4.96
N ILE A 94 -15.97 19.40 -5.93
CA ILE A 94 -15.17 20.62 -5.69
C ILE A 94 -16.14 21.81 -5.63
N PRO A 95 -16.27 22.50 -4.47
CA PRO A 95 -17.10 23.70 -4.36
C PRO A 95 -16.61 24.83 -5.28
N THR A 96 -17.50 25.75 -5.65
CA THR A 96 -17.15 26.87 -6.53
C THR A 96 -16.01 27.71 -5.96
N GLY A 97 -14.98 27.95 -6.77
CA GLY A 97 -13.80 28.73 -6.37
C GLY A 97 -12.75 27.94 -5.58
N LYS A 98 -12.94 26.63 -5.42
CA LYS A 98 -11.97 25.72 -4.80
C LYS A 98 -11.19 24.94 -5.87
N VAL A 99 -10.07 24.35 -5.47
CA VAL A 99 -9.20 23.55 -6.34
C VAL A 99 -9.28 22.05 -6.04
N GLY A 100 -9.94 21.68 -4.93
CA GLY A 100 -10.16 20.29 -4.55
C GLY A 100 -8.92 19.65 -3.94
N LEU A 101 -8.81 18.33 -4.11
CA LEU A 101 -7.77 17.52 -3.47
C LEU A 101 -6.37 17.75 -4.08
N SER A 102 -6.31 18.33 -5.28
CA SER A 102 -5.06 18.74 -5.97
C SER A 102 -4.18 19.70 -5.17
N ARG A 103 -4.75 20.38 -4.17
CA ARG A 103 -3.99 21.24 -3.24
C ARG A 103 -3.16 20.48 -2.21
N PHE A 104 -3.54 19.23 -1.90
CA PHE A 104 -2.96 18.46 -0.79
C PHE A 104 -2.19 17.22 -1.26
N VAL A 105 -2.52 16.68 -2.43
CA VAL A 105 -1.82 15.55 -3.05
C VAL A 105 -1.66 15.78 -4.54
N ALA A 106 -0.62 15.20 -5.13
CA ALA A 106 -0.32 15.34 -6.55
C ALA A 106 -1.11 14.36 -7.44
N VAL A 107 -1.45 13.18 -6.91
CA VAL A 107 -2.19 12.12 -7.62
C VAL A 107 -2.75 11.13 -6.59
N LEU A 108 -3.88 10.48 -6.90
CA LEU A 108 -4.36 9.39 -6.04
C LEU A 108 -3.36 8.21 -6.06
N PRO A 109 -3.06 7.56 -4.92
CA PRO A 109 -2.13 6.43 -4.91
C PRO A 109 -2.70 5.20 -5.63
N ILE A 110 -1.82 4.24 -5.92
CA ILE A 110 -2.15 2.95 -6.52
C ILE A 110 -1.46 1.86 -5.69
N ASP A 111 -2.19 0.79 -5.37
CA ASP A 111 -1.61 -0.32 -4.60
C ASP A 111 -0.40 -0.90 -5.34
N PRO A 112 0.67 -1.35 -4.67
CA PRO A 112 1.82 -1.94 -5.35
C PRO A 112 1.49 -3.20 -6.16
N VAL A 113 0.46 -3.94 -5.77
CA VAL A 113 -0.06 -5.11 -6.49
C VAL A 113 -1.17 -4.69 -7.46
N ASN A 114 -2.13 -3.90 -6.97
CA ASN A 114 -3.27 -3.38 -7.73
C ASN A 114 -3.99 -4.42 -8.60
N ASP A 115 -4.20 -5.61 -8.05
CA ASP A 115 -4.83 -6.74 -8.74
C ASP A 115 -5.47 -7.67 -7.71
N THR A 116 -6.24 -8.66 -8.18
CA THR A 116 -6.78 -9.73 -7.36
C THR A 116 -5.83 -10.92 -7.37
N VAL A 117 -5.26 -11.26 -6.22
CA VAL A 117 -4.37 -12.41 -6.06
C VAL A 117 -5.01 -13.37 -5.07
N ASN A 118 -5.13 -14.65 -5.46
CA ASN A 118 -5.74 -15.70 -4.62
C ASN A 118 -7.14 -15.32 -4.07
N ALA A 119 -7.99 -14.73 -4.93
CA ALA A 119 -9.33 -14.24 -4.59
C ALA A 119 -9.37 -13.10 -3.54
N VAL A 120 -8.22 -12.46 -3.28
CA VAL A 120 -8.11 -11.28 -2.42
C VAL A 120 -7.75 -10.08 -3.30
N ALA A 121 -8.56 -9.03 -3.26
CA ALA A 121 -8.27 -7.79 -3.97
C ALA A 121 -7.21 -6.99 -3.20
N HIS A 122 -6.06 -6.75 -3.82
CA HIS A 122 -5.00 -5.90 -3.28
C HIS A 122 -5.07 -4.52 -3.92
N VAL A 123 -6.05 -3.74 -3.47
CA VAL A 123 -6.38 -2.41 -3.99
C VAL A 123 -6.71 -1.48 -2.83
N TYR A 124 -6.59 -0.16 -3.04
CA TYR A 124 -7.25 0.80 -2.15
C TYR A 124 -8.71 0.88 -2.52
N THR A 125 -9.60 0.86 -1.53
CA THR A 125 -11.06 1.03 -1.74
C THR A 125 -11.55 2.22 -0.93
N PHE A 126 -12.32 3.11 -1.55
CA PHE A 126 -12.87 4.30 -0.91
C PHE A 126 -14.39 4.18 -0.69
N GLY A 127 -14.85 4.61 0.48
CA GLY A 127 -16.26 4.73 0.83
C GLY A 127 -16.53 6.06 1.51
N SER A 128 -17.76 6.54 1.38
CA SER A 128 -18.24 7.75 2.07
C SER A 128 -19.75 7.77 2.28
N SER A 129 -20.15 8.35 3.43
CA SER A 129 -21.52 8.62 3.88
C SER A 129 -21.93 10.10 3.73
N ALA A 130 -21.26 10.86 2.84
CA ALA A 130 -21.37 12.32 2.65
C ALA A 130 -20.83 13.19 3.80
N THR A 131 -20.77 12.71 5.04
CA THR A 131 -20.08 13.38 6.15
C THR A 131 -18.76 12.73 6.48
N ASP A 132 -18.73 11.40 6.38
CA ASP A 132 -17.58 10.59 6.75
C ASP A 132 -17.04 9.84 5.55
N PHE A 133 -15.77 9.43 5.65
CA PHE A 133 -15.15 8.57 4.66
C PHE A 133 -14.34 7.46 5.32
N GLU A 134 -14.05 6.45 4.52
CA GLU A 134 -13.27 5.28 4.85
C GLU A 134 -12.43 4.86 3.64
N VAL A 135 -11.21 4.40 3.90
CA VAL A 135 -10.29 3.83 2.93
C VAL A 135 -9.78 2.50 3.45
N ASN A 136 -10.01 1.43 2.68
CA ASN A 136 -9.63 0.07 3.05
C ASN A 136 -8.49 -0.44 2.16
N VAL A 137 -7.57 -1.21 2.76
CA VAL A 137 -6.55 -1.99 2.03
C VAL A 137 -6.23 -3.29 2.75
N VAL A 138 -6.00 -4.36 1.99
CA VAL A 138 -5.54 -5.63 2.57
C VAL A 138 -4.01 -5.66 2.68
N LEU A 139 -3.50 -5.79 3.91
CA LEU A 139 -2.08 -5.99 4.19
C LEU A 139 -1.70 -7.47 3.97
N GLN A 140 -0.60 -7.69 3.25
CA GLN A 140 -0.19 -9.02 2.78
C GLN A 140 0.51 -9.83 3.86
N HIS A 141 1.37 -9.19 4.67
CA HIS A 141 2.26 -9.91 5.57
C HIS A 141 1.55 -10.30 6.88
N ALA A 142 1.79 -11.52 7.35
CA ALA A 142 1.15 -12.06 8.56
C ALA A 142 1.36 -11.18 9.82
N ASP A 143 2.51 -10.52 9.92
CA ASP A 143 2.81 -9.55 11.00
C ASP A 143 1.78 -8.42 11.12
N ASN A 144 1.03 -8.12 10.04
CA ASN A 144 0.02 -7.07 10.00
C ASN A 144 -1.41 -7.56 10.24
N LEU A 145 -1.62 -8.87 10.47
CA LEU A 145 -2.97 -9.41 10.73
C LEU A 145 -3.63 -8.76 11.93
N LEU A 146 -2.89 -8.59 13.03
CA LEU A 146 -3.41 -7.91 14.22
C LEU A 146 -3.79 -6.47 13.91
N LYS A 147 -2.99 -5.78 13.09
CA LYS A 147 -3.21 -4.38 12.72
C LYS A 147 -4.53 -4.19 11.97
N MET A 148 -4.93 -5.14 11.12
CA MET A 148 -6.24 -5.14 10.45
C MET A 148 -7.37 -5.53 11.41
N SER A 149 -7.16 -6.54 12.27
CA SER A 149 -8.22 -6.99 13.18
C SER A 149 -8.51 -6.06 14.37
N THR A 150 -7.64 -5.08 14.64
CA THR A 150 -7.72 -4.20 15.83
C THR A 150 -7.59 -2.71 15.50
N ASP A 151 -7.82 -2.30 14.25
CA ASP A 151 -7.83 -0.88 13.87
C ASP A 151 -9.11 -0.14 14.30
N GLY A 152 -10.12 -0.88 14.73
CA GLY A 152 -11.35 -0.35 15.32
C GLY A 152 -12.52 -0.23 14.34
N GLY A 153 -12.39 -0.75 13.12
CA GLY A 153 -13.49 -0.82 12.17
C GLY A 153 -14.25 -2.14 12.16
N ASN A 154 -14.99 -2.39 11.09
CA ASN A 154 -15.86 -3.56 10.93
C ASN A 154 -15.27 -4.69 10.09
N ASN A 155 -14.14 -4.49 9.41
CA ASN A 155 -13.53 -5.51 8.56
C ASN A 155 -12.16 -5.97 9.07
N ALA A 156 -12.15 -7.07 9.81
CA ALA A 156 -10.91 -7.66 10.35
C ALA A 156 -9.89 -8.15 9.31
N ASN A 157 -10.24 -8.15 8.01
CA ASN A 157 -9.36 -8.58 6.92
C ASN A 157 -8.79 -7.42 6.10
N ALA A 158 -9.16 -6.18 6.42
CA ALA A 158 -8.62 -4.99 5.80
C ALA A 158 -8.08 -4.04 6.88
N TYR A 159 -7.11 -3.22 6.51
CA TYR A 159 -6.74 -2.06 7.31
C TYR A 159 -7.63 -0.90 6.90
N GLU A 160 -8.35 -0.36 7.86
CA GLU A 160 -9.39 0.65 7.67
C GLU A 160 -8.89 2.00 8.20
N SER A 161 -9.07 3.07 7.41
CA SER A 161 -8.67 4.42 7.79
C SER A 161 -9.64 5.47 7.29
N GLY A 162 -10.01 6.43 8.12
CA GLY A 162 -11.00 7.43 7.77
C GLY A 162 -11.56 8.15 8.99
N THR A 163 -12.65 8.88 8.82
CA THR A 163 -13.39 9.50 9.94
C THR A 163 -14.44 8.55 10.52
N SER A 164 -14.86 7.56 9.74
CA SER A 164 -15.68 6.42 10.18
C SER A 164 -15.13 5.16 9.52
N LEU A 165 -15.04 4.07 10.28
CA LEU A 165 -14.51 2.77 9.83
C LEU A 165 -15.64 1.73 9.78
N LEU A 166 -16.83 2.15 9.32
CA LEU A 166 -18.08 1.36 9.32
C LEU A 166 -18.89 1.54 8.02
N ILE A 167 -18.28 2.15 7.00
CA ILE A 167 -18.89 2.52 5.73
C ILE A 167 -18.69 1.40 4.70
N LEU A 168 -17.47 0.88 4.60
CA LEU A 168 -17.15 -0.23 3.72
C LEU A 168 -17.32 -1.57 4.46
N PRO A 169 -17.58 -2.68 3.74
CA PRO A 169 -17.69 -4.00 4.33
C PRO A 169 -16.34 -4.64 4.66
#